data_AF-A0A1Q6A460-F1
#
_entry.id   AF-A0A1Q6A460-F1
#
_cell.length_a   1.000
_cell.length_b   1.000
_cell.length_c   1.000
_cell.angle_alpha   90.00
_cell.angle_beta   90.00
_cell.angle_gamma   90.00
#
_symmetry.space_group_name_H-M   'P 1'
#
loop_
_entity.id
_entity.type
_entity.pdbx_description
1 polymer ?
#
loop_
_entity_poly.entity_id
_entity_poly.type
_entity_poly.pdbx_seq_one_letter_code
_entity_poly.pdbx_strand_id
1 'polypeptide(L)'
;MAETINRLANALVRLDPALYIRLQDEHELEDYLTGFEDIESLVSGLPPSAHDFLEDVLEQDFRSHWLLFHEAGIIRYEMQNICSACEATLQEFGWPEADDSSLLYYAVITAIDDYLQEGGKNGL
;
A
#
# COMPACT_ATOMS: atom_id res chain seq x y z
N MET A 1 0.44 12.94 -13.00
CA MET A 1 -0.92 13.32 -12.56
C MET A 1 -1.69 12.15 -11.96
N ALA A 2 -2.11 11.12 -12.71
CA ALA A 2 -2.89 10.02 -12.12
C ALA A 2 -2.16 9.30 -10.97
N GLU A 3 -0.88 8.99 -11.14
CA GLU A 3 -0.05 8.37 -10.09
C GLU A 3 0.18 9.30 -8.88
N THR A 4 0.42 10.58 -9.13
CA THR A 4 0.56 11.63 -8.11
C THR A 4 -0.69 11.76 -7.23
N ILE A 5 -1.86 11.75 -7.88
CA ILE A 5 -3.18 11.82 -7.21
C ILE A 5 -3.42 10.54 -6.40
N ASN A 6 -3.09 9.36 -6.94
CA ASN A 6 -3.20 8.11 -6.20
C ASN A 6 -2.32 8.10 -4.94
N ARG A 7 -1.08 8.58 -5.02
CA ARG A 7 -0.20 8.68 -3.83
C ARG A 7 -0.78 9.59 -2.75
N LEU A 8 -1.37 10.73 -3.12
CA LEU A 8 -2.03 11.60 -2.16
C LEU A 8 -3.30 10.99 -1.59
N ALA A 9 -4.11 10.32 -2.42
CA ALA A 9 -5.29 9.62 -1.97
C ALA A 9 -4.94 8.55 -0.93
N ASN A 10 -3.93 7.71 -1.21
CA ASN A 10 -3.43 6.70 -0.26
C ASN A 10 -2.86 7.35 1.01
N ALA A 11 -2.15 8.47 0.89
CA ALA A 11 -1.67 9.22 2.05
C ALA A 11 -2.83 9.74 2.91
N LEU A 12 -3.91 10.24 2.28
CA LEU A 12 -5.11 10.73 2.97
C LEU A 12 -5.83 9.59 3.70
N VAL A 13 -6.00 8.42 3.06
CA VAL A 13 -6.56 7.21 3.69
C VAL A 13 -5.82 6.88 4.98
N ARG A 14 -4.49 6.98 4.97
CA ARG A 14 -3.64 6.64 6.12
C ARG A 14 -3.66 7.70 7.21
N LEU A 15 -3.56 8.99 6.84
CA LEU A 15 -3.36 10.09 7.78
C LEU A 15 -4.69 10.62 8.34
N ASP A 16 -5.74 10.64 7.52
CA ASP A 16 -7.09 11.06 7.91
C ASP A 16 -8.16 10.20 7.18
N PRO A 17 -8.38 8.96 7.64
CA PRO A 17 -9.34 8.04 7.02
C PRO A 17 -10.77 8.59 7.01
N ALA A 18 -11.16 9.35 8.04
CA ALA A 18 -12.51 9.91 8.16
C ALA A 18 -12.76 10.98 7.09
N LEU A 19 -11.77 11.84 6.84
CA LEU A 19 -11.83 12.81 5.76
C LEU A 19 -11.88 12.13 4.39
N TYR A 20 -11.05 11.11 4.17
CA TYR A 20 -11.06 10.35 2.92
C TYR A 20 -12.44 9.74 2.63
N ILE A 21 -13.04 9.06 3.61
CA ILE A 21 -14.38 8.46 3.46
C ILE A 21 -15.41 9.53 3.11
N ARG A 22 -15.40 10.67 3.82
CA ARG A 22 -16.35 11.76 3.55
C ARG A 22 -16.24 12.28 2.11
N LEU A 23 -15.01 12.52 1.65
CA LEU A 23 -14.74 13.01 0.30
C LEU A 23 -15.11 11.98 -0.79
N GLN A 24 -14.98 10.68 -0.51
CA GLN A 24 -15.45 9.64 -1.43
C GLN A 24 -16.97 9.58 -1.51
N ASP A 25 -17.67 9.61 -0.36
CA ASP A 25 -19.14 9.59 -0.31
C ASP A 25 -19.73 10.81 -1.04
N GLU A 26 -19.10 11.98 -0.85
CA GLU A 26 -19.48 13.24 -1.50
C GLU A 26 -19.03 13.33 -2.97
N HIS A 27 -18.22 12.38 -3.46
CA HIS A 27 -17.61 12.36 -4.79
C HIS A 27 -16.72 13.59 -5.09
N GLU A 28 -16.12 14.20 -4.06
CA GLU A 28 -15.33 15.45 -4.14
C GLU A 28 -13.81 15.21 -3.99
N LEU A 29 -13.35 13.96 -3.89
CA LEU A 29 -11.94 13.65 -3.65
C LEU A 29 -11.01 14.24 -4.73
N GLU A 30 -11.39 14.15 -6.01
CA GLU A 30 -10.54 14.66 -7.11
C GLU A 30 -10.44 16.19 -7.08
N ASP A 31 -11.54 16.89 -6.82
CA ASP A 31 -11.55 18.36 -6.67
C ASP A 31 -10.74 18.80 -5.45
N TYR A 32 -10.88 18.08 -4.33
CA TYR A 32 -10.09 18.34 -3.12
C TYR A 32 -8.58 18.18 -3.38
N LEU A 33 -8.18 17.09 -4.06
CA LEU A 33 -6.78 16.80 -4.36
C LEU A 33 -6.20 17.69 -5.47
N THR A 34 -7.00 18.14 -6.43
CA THR A 34 -6.55 19.07 -7.49
C THR A 34 -6.51 20.53 -7.04
N GLY A 35 -7.16 20.87 -5.91
CA GLY A 35 -7.13 22.20 -5.29
C GLY A 35 -5.79 22.60 -4.66
N PHE A 36 -4.80 21.69 -4.59
CA PHE A 36 -3.47 22.00 -4.08
C PHE A 36 -2.61 22.70 -5.15
N GLU A 37 -2.00 23.83 -4.79
CA GLU A 37 -1.22 24.65 -5.75
C GLU A 37 0.09 23.98 -6.21
N ASP A 38 0.69 23.10 -5.39
CA ASP A 38 1.95 22.41 -5.69
C ASP A 38 1.92 20.94 -5.24
N ILE A 39 1.11 20.16 -5.95
CA ILE A 39 0.90 18.73 -5.72
C ILE A 39 2.21 17.94 -5.80
N GLU A 40 3.08 18.27 -6.76
CA GLU A 40 4.36 17.58 -6.97
C GLU A 40 5.28 17.75 -5.76
N SER A 41 5.39 18.97 -5.23
CA SER A 41 6.13 19.25 -4.00
C SER A 41 5.54 18.50 -2.80
N LEU A 42 4.22 18.50 -2.66
CA LEU A 42 3.52 17.79 -1.58
C LEU A 42 3.83 16.28 -1.61
N VAL A 43 3.76 15.67 -2.78
CA VAL A 43 4.06 14.24 -2.98
C VAL A 43 5.54 13.93 -2.77
N SER A 44 6.44 14.82 -3.16
CA SER A 44 7.88 14.66 -2.93
C SER A 44 8.24 14.68 -1.44
N GLY A 45 7.45 15.36 -0.61
CA GLY A 45 7.60 15.39 0.84
C GLY A 45 6.93 14.23 1.58
N LEU A 46 6.14 13.39 0.89
CA LEU A 46 5.56 12.20 1.51
C LEU A 46 6.67 11.17 1.74
N PRO A 47 6.81 10.65 2.97
CA PRO A 47 7.72 9.54 3.19
C PRO A 47 7.28 8.35 2.33
N PRO A 48 8.22 7.50 1.87
CA PRO A 48 7.86 6.21 1.28
C PRO A 48 6.90 5.50 2.24
N SER A 49 5.93 4.78 1.69
CA SER A 49 4.94 4.07 2.49
C SER A 49 5.18 2.57 2.39
N ALA A 50 5.11 1.89 3.53
CA ALA A 50 5.27 0.45 3.58
C ALA A 50 4.17 -0.21 2.73
N HIS A 51 2.97 0.38 2.72
CA HIS A 51 1.88 -0.05 1.87
C HIS A 51 2.25 -0.03 0.38
N ASP A 52 2.73 1.10 -0.15
CA ASP A 52 3.09 1.20 -1.57
C ASP A 52 4.22 0.23 -1.92
N PHE A 53 5.24 0.12 -1.06
CA PHE A 53 6.33 -0.83 -1.24
C PHE A 53 5.85 -2.29 -1.26
N LEU A 54 4.97 -2.67 -0.33
CA LEU A 54 4.43 -4.02 -0.25
C LEU A 54 3.45 -4.32 -1.39
N GLU A 55 2.68 -3.32 -1.83
CA GLU A 55 1.78 -3.45 -2.99
C GLU A 55 2.58 -3.66 -4.28
N ASP A 56 3.69 -2.93 -4.45
CA ASP A 56 4.62 -3.14 -5.57
C ASP A 56 5.20 -4.56 -5.57
N VAL A 57 5.63 -5.07 -4.42
CA VAL A 57 6.12 -6.46 -4.30
C VAL A 57 5.00 -7.46 -4.62
N LEU A 58 3.79 -7.22 -4.12
CA LEU A 58 2.63 -8.08 -4.37
C LEU A 58 2.27 -8.10 -5.87
N GLU A 59 2.28 -6.95 -6.54
CA GLU A 59 1.99 -6.86 -7.98
C GLU A 59 3.08 -7.56 -8.82
N GLN A 60 4.35 -7.39 -8.47
CA GLN A 60 5.48 -7.88 -9.25
C GLN A 60 5.72 -9.38 -9.06
N ASP A 61 5.78 -9.86 -7.82
CA ASP A 61 6.16 -11.24 -7.49
C ASP A 61 4.95 -12.15 -7.26
N PHE A 62 3.78 -11.59 -6.93
CA PHE A 62 2.55 -12.35 -6.62
C PHE A 62 1.36 -11.91 -7.48
N ARG A 63 1.63 -11.49 -8.72
CA ARG A 63 0.65 -10.88 -9.65
C ARG A 63 -0.71 -11.57 -9.72
N SER A 64 -0.75 -12.90 -9.68
CA SER A 64 -2.01 -13.65 -9.71
C SER A 64 -2.90 -13.38 -8.49
N HIS A 65 -2.32 -13.29 -7.29
CA HIS A 65 -3.06 -12.93 -6.07
C HIS A 65 -3.47 -11.46 -6.10
N TRP A 66 -2.56 -10.57 -6.51
CA TRP A 66 -2.88 -9.15 -6.69
C TRP A 66 -4.09 -8.95 -7.61
N LEU A 67 -4.10 -9.58 -8.79
CA LEU A 67 -5.23 -9.53 -9.72
C LEU A 67 -6.52 -10.08 -9.10
N LEU A 68 -6.44 -11.22 -8.41
CA LEU A 68 -7.59 -11.84 -7.76
C LEU A 68 -8.19 -10.93 -6.69
N PHE A 69 -7.36 -10.29 -5.87
CA PHE A 69 -7.82 -9.35 -4.85
C PHE A 69 -8.45 -8.09 -5.44
N HIS A 70 -7.93 -7.59 -6.56
CA HIS A 70 -8.52 -6.47 -7.31
C HIS A 70 -9.87 -6.85 -7.91
N GLU A 71 -9.94 -7.98 -8.61
CA GLU A 71 -11.19 -8.46 -9.23
C GLU A 71 -12.28 -8.77 -8.19
N ALA A 72 -11.89 -9.26 -7.01
CA ALA A 72 -12.78 -9.48 -5.89
C ALA A 72 -13.12 -8.21 -5.09
N GLY A 73 -12.47 -7.07 -5.37
CA GLY A 73 -12.69 -5.81 -4.66
C GLY A 73 -12.19 -5.80 -3.20
N ILE A 74 -11.29 -6.72 -2.84
CA ILE A 74 -10.78 -6.91 -1.47
C ILE A 74 -9.32 -6.47 -1.30
N ILE A 75 -8.66 -5.98 -2.35
CA ILE A 75 -7.23 -5.58 -2.31
C ILE A 75 -6.88 -4.69 -1.11
N ARG A 76 -7.74 -3.74 -0.75
CA ARG A 76 -7.49 -2.85 0.41
C ARG A 76 -7.44 -3.62 1.73
N TYR A 77 -8.33 -4.60 1.91
CA TYR A 77 -8.38 -5.41 3.12
C TYR A 77 -7.16 -6.33 3.18
N GLU A 78 -6.85 -6.99 2.07
CA GLU A 78 -5.69 -7.88 1.97
C GLU A 78 -4.38 -7.13 2.15
N MET A 79 -4.23 -5.93 1.59
CA MET A 79 -3.06 -5.09 1.81
C MET A 79 -2.88 -4.69 3.27
N GLN A 80 -3.97 -4.46 4.01
CA GLN A 80 -3.88 -4.17 5.44
C GLN A 80 -3.39 -5.38 6.25
N ASN A 81 -3.83 -6.59 5.87
CA ASN A 81 -3.35 -7.83 6.46
C ASN A 81 -1.88 -8.10 6.11
N ILE A 82 -1.49 -7.91 4.85
CA ILE A 82 -0.11 -8.04 4.37
C ILE A 82 0.81 -7.04 5.08
N CYS A 83 0.41 -5.78 5.22
CA CYS A 83 1.16 -4.79 5.99
C CYS A 83 1.39 -5.26 7.43
N SER A 84 0.38 -5.87 8.04
CA SER A 84 0.47 -6.40 9.41
C SER A 84 1.39 -7.63 9.48
N ALA A 85 1.32 -8.53 8.49
CA ALA A 85 2.19 -9.70 8.38
C ALA A 85 3.67 -9.33 8.18
N CYS A 86 3.94 -8.26 7.42
CA CYS A 86 5.29 -7.81 7.11
C CYS A 86 5.86 -6.81 8.13
N GLU A 87 5.10 -6.37 9.14
CA GLU A 87 5.53 -5.31 10.06
C GLU A 87 6.84 -5.66 10.78
N ALA A 88 6.95 -6.88 11.31
CA ALA A 88 8.15 -7.34 12.00
C ALA A 88 9.38 -7.36 11.08
N THR A 89 9.20 -7.85 9.84
CA THR A 89 10.27 -7.88 8.83
C THR A 89 10.73 -6.48 8.47
N LEU A 90 9.80 -5.55 8.21
CA LEU A 90 10.16 -4.16 7.87
C LEU A 90 10.93 -3.48 9.02
N GLN A 91 10.54 -3.73 10.27
CA GLN A 91 11.22 -3.22 11.45
C GLN A 91 12.62 -3.83 11.64
N GLU A 92 12.76 -5.15 11.47
CA GLU A 92 14.03 -5.86 11.63
C GLU A 92 15.09 -5.33 10.65
N PHE A 93 14.69 -5.03 9.43
CA PHE A 93 15.56 -4.56 8.37
C PHE A 93 15.72 -3.03 8.32
N GLY A 94 15.04 -2.29 9.20
CA GLY A 94 15.17 -0.84 9.29
C GLY A 94 14.59 -0.07 8.09
N TRP A 95 13.50 -0.56 7.51
CA TRP A 95 12.80 0.17 6.44
C TRP A 95 12.28 1.53 6.94
N PRO A 96 12.29 2.61 6.12
CA PRO A 96 12.69 2.66 4.70
C PRO A 96 14.19 2.81 4.43
N GLU A 97 15.02 3.07 5.44
CA GLU A 97 16.46 3.30 5.28
C GLU A 97 17.32 2.02 5.30
N ALA A 98 16.74 0.88 4.93
CA ALA A 98 17.43 -0.41 5.00
C ALA A 98 18.75 -0.41 4.22
N ASP A 99 19.85 -0.75 4.90
CA ASP A 99 21.21 -0.77 4.32
C ASP A 99 21.35 -1.82 3.19
N ASP A 100 20.62 -2.93 3.29
CA ASP A 100 20.55 -4.00 2.28
C ASP A 100 19.12 -4.15 1.75
N SER A 101 18.78 -3.31 0.77
CA SER A 101 17.47 -3.29 0.14
C SER A 101 17.12 -4.60 -0.59
N SER A 102 18.12 -5.35 -1.06
CA SER A 102 17.90 -6.64 -1.73
C SER A 102 17.50 -7.71 -0.72
N LEU A 103 18.19 -7.78 0.42
CA LEU A 103 17.87 -8.75 1.46
C LEU A 103 16.49 -8.47 2.08
N LEU A 104 16.16 -7.19 2.34
CA LEU A 104 14.82 -6.80 2.76
C LEU A 104 13.75 -7.26 1.75
N TYR A 105 13.99 -7.05 0.46
CA TYR A 105 13.03 -7.44 -0.58
C TYR A 105 12.71 -8.94 -0.53
N TYR A 106 13.74 -9.79 -0.45
CA TYR A 106 13.54 -11.24 -0.33
C TYR A 106 12.87 -11.66 0.98
N ALA A 107 13.19 -10.99 2.09
CA ALA A 107 12.53 -11.25 3.37
C ALA A 107 11.04 -10.90 3.31
N VAL A 108 10.68 -9.80 2.64
CA VAL A 108 9.30 -9.39 2.41
C VAL A 108 8.57 -10.37 1.49
N ILE A 109 9.18 -10.81 0.39
CA ILE A 109 8.61 -11.87 -0.46
C ILE A 109 8.26 -13.08 0.38
N THR A 110 9.18 -13.52 1.25
CA THR A 110 8.96 -14.69 2.10
C THR A 110 7.78 -14.48 3.05
N ALA A 111 7.69 -13.32 3.70
CA ALA A 111 6.59 -12.99 4.60
C ALA A 111 5.23 -12.91 3.88
N ILE A 112 5.21 -12.38 2.64
CA ILE A 112 3.99 -12.35 1.81
C ILE A 112 3.59 -13.77 1.39
N ASP A 113 4.54 -14.62 0.97
CA ASP A 113 4.23 -16.01 0.62
C ASP A 113 3.62 -16.76 1.81
N ASP A 114 4.22 -16.63 2.99
CA ASP A 114 3.70 -17.22 4.23
C ASP A 114 2.26 -16.77 4.51
N TYR A 115 1.98 -15.46 4.41
CA TYR A 115 0.63 -14.92 4.56
C TYR A 115 -0.37 -15.54 3.56
N LEU A 116 -0.01 -15.59 2.28
CA LEU A 116 -0.89 -16.12 1.23
C LEU A 116 -1.14 -17.63 1.41
N GLN A 117 -0.14 -18.39 1.87
CA GLN A 117 -0.29 -19.82 2.17
C GLN A 117 -1.13 -20.08 3.42
N GLU A 118 -1.08 -19.19 4.42
CA GLU A 118 -1.94 -19.27 5.60
C GLU A 118 -3.40 -18.87 5.28
N GLY A 119 -3.61 -17.84 4.46
CA GLY A 119 -4.93 -17.44 3.96
C GLY A 119 -5.60 -18.55 3.14
N GLY A 120 -4.81 -19.28 2.32
CA GLY A 120 -5.27 -20.45 1.58
C GLY A 120 -5.78 -21.62 2.45
N LYS A 121 -5.44 -21.66 3.74
CA LYS A 121 -5.96 -22.67 4.70
C LYS A 121 -7.27 -22.28 5.36
N ASN A 122 -7.62 -20.99 5.38
CA ASN A 122 -8.85 -20.47 5.98
C ASN A 122 -9.97 -20.15 4.97
N GLY A 123 -9.74 -20.44 3.69
CA GLY A 123 -10.79 -20.54 2.68
C GLY A 123 -11.15 -19.21 2.01
N LEU A 124 -10.82 -19.12 0.73
CA LEU A 124 -11.80 -18.61 -0.25
C LEU A 124 -13.00 -19.57 -0.31
#